data_AF-A0A3P7ZZN5-F1
#
_entry.id   AF-A0A3P7ZZN5-F1
#
_cell.length_a   1.000
_cell.length_b   1.000
_cell.length_c   1.000
_cell.angle_alpha   90.00
_cell.angle_beta   90.00
_cell.angle_gamma   90.00
#
_symmetry.space_group_name_H-M   'P 1'
#
loop_
_entity.id
_entity.type
_entity.pdbx_description
1 polymer ?
#
loop_
_entity_poly.entity_id
_entity_poly.type
_entity_poly.pdbx_seq_one_letter_code
_entity_poly.pdbx_strand_id
1 'polypeptide(L)'
;MAGTPVEDMNADIIFILCPYLELGSLSCLAAAYPQWSAIIHRHLKKKYNKTFLKLEFGMDNEKWWRAEKPFDSPKHSVKVDSYAILAQVTTSCLLLELRKRQVARRVLQTITLTPGSRLELYVKSKRLDKEAILLRSQLVTLKNLVYKGEMEMLSLDVLALLDSDHTSLHVKHDLGVTQSVDSRQLECWLVKLVEKYLDAQAGKVQCVRRSPQHYELKRIPSGRRTRGRSIYVYKRALNTPLVHKSIGVSILVRNL
;
A
#
# COMPACT_ATOMS: atom_id res chain seq x y z
N MET A 1 -39.25 34.80 -15.10
CA MET A 1 -39.16 33.57 -14.29
C MET A 1 -38.37 33.93 -13.04
N ALA A 2 -39.03 34.05 -11.89
CA ALA A 2 -38.36 34.31 -10.62
C ALA A 2 -37.68 33.01 -10.17
N GLY A 3 -36.35 33.01 -10.09
CA GLY A 3 -35.61 31.89 -9.54
C GLY A 3 -35.95 31.74 -8.06
N THR A 4 -36.37 30.54 -7.65
CA THR A 4 -36.54 30.22 -6.23
C THR A 4 -35.24 30.49 -5.49
N PRO A 5 -35.28 31.21 -4.34
CA PRO A 5 -34.09 31.41 -3.53
C PRO A 5 -33.54 30.03 -3.14
N VAL A 6 -32.29 29.76 -3.49
CA VAL A 6 -31.59 28.58 -2.98
C VAL A 6 -31.50 28.79 -1.47
N GLU A 7 -32.25 28.00 -0.70
CA GLU A 7 -32.18 28.04 0.76
C GLU A 7 -30.75 27.75 1.19
N ASP A 8 -30.06 28.79 1.66
CA ASP A 8 -28.67 28.67 2.10
C ASP A 8 -28.65 27.85 3.39
N MET A 9 -28.02 26.67 3.33
CA MET A 9 -27.91 25.80 4.50
C MET A 9 -27.05 26.48 5.56
N ASN A 10 -27.59 26.62 6.78
CA ASN A 10 -26.90 27.26 7.90
C ASN A 10 -25.60 26.50 8.26
N ALA A 11 -24.51 27.24 8.51
CA ALA A 11 -23.23 26.72 8.95
C ALA A 11 -23.33 25.79 10.16
N ASP A 12 -24.23 26.08 11.10
CA ASP A 12 -24.42 25.27 12.31
C ASP A 12 -24.87 23.84 11.96
N ILE A 13 -25.73 23.70 10.95
CA ILE A 13 -26.19 22.40 10.45
C ILE A 13 -25.01 21.63 9.85
N ILE A 14 -24.15 22.30 9.07
CA ILE A 14 -22.93 21.70 8.53
C ILE A 14 -22.02 21.18 9.65
N PHE A 15 -21.80 21.99 10.69
CA PHE A 15 -20.98 21.60 11.86
C PHE A 15 -21.55 20.41 12.62
N ILE A 16 -22.87 20.36 12.78
CA ILE A 16 -23.56 19.25 13.44
C ILE A 16 -23.49 17.98 12.60
N LEU A 17 -23.69 18.07 11.28
CA LEU A 17 -23.74 16.89 10.41
C LEU A 17 -22.36 16.29 10.10
N CYS A 18 -21.33 17.12 9.86
CA CYS A 18 -20.02 16.67 9.40
C CYS A 18 -19.35 15.56 10.26
N PRO A 19 -19.42 15.59 11.60
CA PRO A 19 -18.94 14.52 12.46
C PRO A 19 -19.56 13.15 12.19
N TYR A 20 -20.82 13.08 11.73
CA TYR A 20 -21.56 11.84 11.53
C TYR A 20 -21.51 11.31 10.10
N LEU A 21 -21.23 12.17 9.11
CA LEU A 21 -21.18 11.77 7.69
C LEU A 21 -19.95 10.93 7.32
N GLU A 22 -20.10 9.95 6.43
CA GLU A 22 -18.97 9.19 5.89
C GLU A 22 -18.09 10.06 4.96
N LEU A 23 -16.86 9.62 4.66
CA LEU A 23 -15.91 10.39 3.83
C LEU A 23 -16.46 10.70 2.42
N GLY A 24 -17.20 9.75 1.83
CA GLY A 24 -17.89 9.96 0.55
C GLY A 24 -18.96 11.04 0.66
N SER A 25 -19.83 10.95 1.67
CA SER A 25 -20.88 11.94 1.93
C SER A 25 -20.32 13.33 2.25
N LEU A 26 -19.20 13.42 2.98
CA LEU A 26 -18.49 14.67 3.21
C LEU A 26 -17.92 15.27 1.92
N SER A 27 -17.39 14.44 1.02
CA SER A 27 -16.89 14.90 -0.27
C SER A 27 -18.02 15.41 -1.18
N CYS A 28 -19.16 14.70 -1.21
CA CYS A 28 -20.37 15.17 -1.87
C CYS A 28 -20.87 16.48 -1.28
N LEU A 29 -20.88 16.60 0.05
CA LEU A 29 -21.31 17.81 0.75
C LEU A 29 -20.40 19.01 0.41
N ALA A 30 -19.08 18.80 0.34
CA ALA A 30 -18.14 19.85 -0.04
C ALA A 30 -18.35 20.33 -1.49
N ALA A 31 -18.74 19.43 -2.40
CA ALA A 31 -19.05 19.77 -3.78
C ALA A 31 -20.40 20.49 -3.90
N ALA A 32 -21.40 20.07 -3.11
CA ALA A 32 -22.75 20.66 -3.11
C ALA A 32 -22.79 22.05 -2.45
N TYR A 33 -21.94 22.30 -1.45
CA TYR A 33 -21.88 23.56 -0.71
C TYR A 33 -20.46 24.15 -0.68
N PRO A 34 -19.98 24.73 -1.81
CA PRO A 34 -18.64 25.29 -1.92
C PRO A 34 -18.32 26.38 -0.89
N GLN A 35 -19.32 27.17 -0.48
CA GLN A 35 -19.20 28.20 0.55
C GLN A 35 -18.78 27.64 1.92
N TRP A 36 -19.13 26.37 2.20
CA TRP A 36 -18.78 25.67 3.43
C TRP A 36 -17.62 24.69 3.26
N SER A 37 -17.02 24.64 2.08
CA SER A 37 -15.96 23.69 1.73
C SER A 37 -14.81 23.70 2.72
N ALA A 38 -14.37 24.87 3.20
CA ALA A 38 -13.31 24.99 4.19
C ALA A 38 -13.61 24.26 5.53
N ILE A 39 -14.85 24.34 6.01
CA ILE A 39 -15.30 23.67 7.24
C ILE A 39 -15.36 22.16 6.99
N ILE A 40 -15.98 21.75 5.89
CA ILE A 40 -16.13 20.34 5.52
C ILE A 40 -14.76 19.68 5.32
N HIS A 41 -13.81 20.35 4.67
CA HIS A 41 -12.42 19.90 4.52
C HIS A 41 -11.68 19.76 5.86
N ARG A 42 -11.96 20.63 6.84
CA ARG A 42 -11.41 20.49 8.20
C ARG A 42 -11.88 19.19 8.85
N HIS A 43 -13.15 18.84 8.70
CA HIS A 43 -13.71 17.58 9.20
C HIS A 43 -13.18 16.36 8.43
N LEU A 44 -13.08 16.44 7.10
CA LEU A 44 -12.43 15.43 6.26
C LEU A 44 -11.01 15.15 6.75
N LYS A 45 -10.16 16.18 6.88
CA LYS A 45 -8.77 16.05 7.36
C LYS A 45 -8.69 15.40 8.74
N LYS A 46 -9.55 15.82 9.68
CA LYS A 46 -9.62 15.22 11.03
C LYS A 46 -10.00 13.74 10.98
N LYS A 47 -10.89 13.34 10.07
CA LYS A 47 -11.27 11.93 9.87
C LYS A 47 -10.15 11.13 9.23
N TYR A 48 -9.52 11.63 8.15
CA TYR A 48 -8.41 10.96 7.48
C TYR A 48 -7.27 10.61 8.44
N ASN A 49 -6.88 11.55 9.31
CA ASN A 49 -5.80 11.34 10.27
C ASN A 49 -6.09 10.25 11.31
N LYS A 50 -7.36 9.83 11.46
CA LYS A 50 -7.80 8.84 12.45
C LYS A 50 -8.23 7.50 11.83
N THR A 51 -8.29 7.39 10.50
CA THR A 51 -8.85 6.22 9.82
C THR A 51 -7.82 5.47 9.01
N PHE A 52 -7.95 4.14 8.99
CA PHE A 52 -7.35 3.30 7.97
C PHE A 52 -7.91 3.71 6.60
N LEU A 53 -7.05 4.16 5.69
CA LEU A 53 -7.49 4.47 4.34
C LEU A 53 -7.38 3.20 3.49
N LYS A 54 -8.52 2.62 3.14
CA LYS A 54 -8.60 1.70 2.01
C LYS A 54 -8.81 2.52 0.75
N LEU A 55 -8.19 2.13 -0.36
CA LEU A 55 -8.48 2.71 -1.68
C LEU A 55 -8.57 1.54 -2.66
N GLU A 56 -9.69 1.46 -3.37
CA GLU A 56 -9.95 0.47 -4.42
C GLU A 56 -10.08 1.20 -5.76
N PHE A 57 -9.43 0.71 -6.81
CA PHE A 57 -9.53 1.30 -8.16
C PHE A 57 -10.16 0.30 -9.15
N GLY A 58 -11.25 0.73 -9.81
CA GLY A 58 -12.04 -0.06 -10.78
C GLY A 58 -11.39 -0.26 -12.17
N MET A 59 -12.06 -1.09 -13.01
CA MET A 59 -11.60 -1.47 -14.36
C MET A 59 -11.77 -0.36 -15.40
N ASP A 60 -12.86 0.39 -15.28
CA ASP A 60 -13.24 1.42 -16.24
C ASP A 60 -12.59 2.73 -15.81
N ASN A 61 -12.36 3.65 -16.75
CA ASN A 61 -11.68 4.94 -16.51
C ASN A 61 -12.39 5.88 -15.50
N GLU A 62 -13.31 5.36 -14.69
CA GLU A 62 -13.96 6.01 -13.57
C GLU A 62 -13.07 5.94 -12.33
N LYS A 63 -12.50 7.09 -11.99
CA LYS A 63 -11.66 7.32 -10.81
C LYS A 63 -12.50 7.37 -9.54
N TRP A 64 -13.10 6.26 -9.12
CA TRP A 64 -13.67 6.16 -7.78
C TRP A 64 -12.70 5.42 -6.85
N TRP A 65 -12.66 5.86 -5.59
CA TRP A 65 -11.95 5.22 -4.49
C TRP A 65 -12.88 5.14 -3.29
N ARG A 66 -12.69 4.14 -2.42
CA ARG A 66 -13.53 3.92 -1.23
C ARG A 66 -12.67 3.88 0.01
N ALA A 67 -12.79 4.90 0.86
CA ALA A 67 -12.25 4.86 2.21
C ALA A 67 -13.20 4.07 3.12
N GLU A 68 -12.93 2.78 3.30
CA GLU A 68 -13.70 1.92 4.21
C GLU A 68 -13.31 2.14 5.68
N LYS A 69 -14.32 2.21 6.56
CA LYS A 69 -14.20 1.72 7.94
C LYS A 69 -14.35 0.19 7.94
N PRO A 70 -13.99 -0.52 9.03
CA PRO A 70 -13.95 -2.00 9.04
C PRO A 70 -15.28 -2.74 8.85
N PHE A 71 -16.42 -2.09 8.58
CA PHE A 71 -17.71 -2.76 8.43
C PHE A 71 -18.59 -2.09 7.35
N ASP A 72 -19.34 -2.94 6.64
CA ASP A 72 -20.09 -2.75 5.41
C ASP A 72 -20.87 -1.43 5.27
N SER A 73 -20.62 -0.69 4.20
CA SER A 73 -21.54 0.33 3.67
C SER A 73 -21.46 0.46 2.13
N PRO A 74 -22.54 0.96 1.47
CA PRO A 74 -22.83 0.69 0.06
C PRO A 74 -22.02 1.51 -0.96
N LYS A 75 -22.02 0.99 -2.20
CA LYS A 75 -21.26 1.45 -3.37
C LYS A 75 -21.72 2.85 -3.86
N HIS A 76 -21.17 3.92 -3.31
CA HIS A 76 -21.30 5.25 -3.91
C HIS A 76 -19.96 5.73 -4.46
N SER A 77 -19.87 5.85 -5.80
CA SER A 77 -18.74 6.43 -6.51
C SER A 77 -18.97 7.93 -6.72
N VAL A 78 -18.03 8.77 -6.25
CA VAL A 78 -18.09 10.22 -6.44
C VAL A 78 -16.98 10.62 -7.42
N LYS A 79 -17.35 11.26 -8.53
CA LYS A 79 -16.40 11.86 -9.49
C LYS A 79 -15.95 13.23 -8.97
N VAL A 80 -15.08 13.24 -7.96
CA VAL A 80 -14.30 14.44 -7.59
C VAL A 80 -12.91 14.33 -8.22
N ASP A 81 -12.21 15.45 -8.42
CA ASP A 81 -10.78 15.41 -8.74
C ASP A 81 -10.01 14.76 -7.57
N SER A 82 -9.93 13.45 -7.66
CA SER A 82 -9.56 12.56 -6.56
C SER A 82 -8.13 12.82 -6.10
N TYR A 83 -7.24 13.25 -6.99
CA TYR A 83 -5.84 13.53 -6.63
C TYR A 83 -5.68 14.81 -5.82
N ALA A 84 -6.50 15.84 -6.06
CA ALA A 84 -6.47 17.06 -5.24
C ALA A 84 -6.86 16.78 -3.79
N ILE A 85 -7.82 15.89 -3.56
CA ILE A 85 -8.20 15.44 -2.21
C ILE A 85 -7.10 14.57 -1.61
N LEU A 86 -6.61 13.58 -2.36
CA LEU A 86 -5.54 12.68 -1.90
C LEU A 86 -4.27 13.43 -1.51
N ALA A 87 -3.97 14.55 -2.16
CA ALA A 87 -2.82 15.39 -1.87
C ALA A 87 -2.87 15.99 -0.46
N GLN A 88 -4.07 16.15 0.10
CA GLN A 88 -4.29 16.66 1.45
C GLN A 88 -4.27 15.55 2.52
N VAL A 89 -4.21 14.28 2.10
CA VAL A 89 -4.25 13.14 3.00
C VAL A 89 -2.87 12.89 3.58
N THR A 90 -2.81 12.88 4.91
CA THR A 90 -1.66 12.40 5.68
C THR A 90 -2.10 11.21 6.51
N THR A 91 -1.41 10.07 6.42
CA THR A 91 -1.81 8.85 7.15
C THR A 91 -0.63 8.04 7.66
N SER A 92 -0.85 7.36 8.79
CA SER A 92 0.06 6.37 9.36
C SER A 92 -0.22 4.94 8.88
N CYS A 93 -1.37 4.70 8.23
CA CYS A 93 -1.71 3.41 7.67
C CYS A 93 -2.50 3.55 6.36
N LEU A 94 -2.01 2.91 5.30
CA LEU A 94 -2.64 2.90 3.98
C LEU A 94 -2.80 1.46 3.49
N LEU A 95 -4.00 1.10 3.06
CA LEU A 95 -4.29 -0.12 2.32
C LEU A 95 -4.72 0.26 0.90
N LEU A 96 -4.01 -0.22 -0.09
CA LEU A 96 -4.22 0.11 -1.48
C LEU A 96 -4.48 -1.16 -2.28
N GLU A 97 -5.67 -1.29 -2.82
CA GLU A 97 -6.05 -2.36 -3.73
C GLU A 97 -6.12 -1.83 -5.16
N LEU A 98 -5.32 -2.42 -6.05
CA LEU A 98 -5.11 -1.88 -7.38
C LEU A 98 -4.91 -2.96 -8.45
N ARG A 99 -5.42 -2.69 -9.64
CA ARG A 99 -5.21 -3.52 -10.84
C ARG A 99 -4.08 -3.01 -11.73
N LYS A 100 -3.71 -1.74 -11.60
CA LYS A 100 -2.68 -1.06 -12.41
C LYS A 100 -1.61 -0.45 -11.49
N ARG A 101 -0.37 -0.90 -11.61
CA ARG A 101 0.77 -0.46 -10.78
C ARG A 101 1.10 1.02 -10.95
N GLN A 102 0.91 1.60 -12.13
CA GLN A 102 1.06 3.05 -12.35
C GLN A 102 0.12 3.89 -11.48
N VAL A 103 -1.11 3.41 -11.23
CA VAL A 103 -2.05 4.08 -10.33
C VAL A 103 -1.52 4.07 -8.91
N ALA A 104 -0.92 2.95 -8.48
CA ALA A 104 -0.28 2.87 -7.16
C ALA A 104 0.82 3.92 -6.99
N ARG A 105 1.71 4.04 -7.98
CA ARG A 105 2.77 5.06 -7.95
C ARG A 105 2.19 6.45 -7.79
N ARG A 106 1.20 6.81 -8.62
CA ARG A 106 0.56 8.14 -8.55
C ARG A 106 -0.07 8.39 -7.19
N VAL A 107 -0.83 7.43 -6.66
CA VAL A 107 -1.46 7.57 -5.33
C VAL A 107 -0.40 7.74 -4.24
N LEU A 108 0.66 6.93 -4.25
CA LEU A 108 1.73 7.00 -3.25
C LEU A 108 2.61 8.25 -3.39
N GLN A 109 2.69 8.84 -4.59
CA GLN A 109 3.32 10.14 -4.82
C GLN A 109 2.43 11.30 -4.36
N THR A 110 1.11 11.09 -4.30
CA THR A 110 0.13 12.12 -3.96
C THR A 110 -0.13 12.17 -2.45
N ILE A 111 -0.29 11.01 -1.79
CA ILE A 111 -0.54 10.92 -0.35
C ILE A 111 0.75 11.11 0.43
N THR A 112 0.67 11.80 1.57
CA THR A 112 1.77 11.87 2.53
C THR A 112 1.67 10.75 3.56
N LEU A 113 2.71 9.91 3.66
CA LEU A 113 2.81 8.88 4.69
C LEU A 113 3.63 9.40 5.87
N THR A 114 3.11 9.28 7.10
CA THR A 114 3.86 9.69 8.30
C THR A 114 5.03 8.74 8.56
N PRO A 115 6.13 9.18 9.19
CA PRO A 115 7.21 8.27 9.58
C PRO A 115 6.71 7.09 10.42
N GLY A 116 7.25 5.90 10.17
CA GLY A 116 6.85 4.67 10.84
C GLY A 116 5.50 4.09 10.38
N SER A 117 5.01 4.52 9.22
CA SER A 117 3.70 4.11 8.69
C SER A 117 3.67 2.65 8.22
N ARG A 118 2.46 2.10 8.15
CA ARG A 118 2.16 0.78 7.59
C ARG A 118 1.51 0.94 6.22
N LEU A 119 2.06 0.26 5.22
CA LEU A 119 1.49 0.22 3.88
C LEU A 119 1.13 -1.22 3.52
N GLU A 120 -0.11 -1.46 3.11
CA GLU A 120 -0.54 -2.71 2.50
C GLU A 120 -0.89 -2.47 1.03
N LEU A 121 -0.21 -3.16 0.11
CA LEU A 121 -0.49 -3.13 -1.31
C LEU A 121 -1.11 -4.47 -1.71
N TYR A 122 -2.30 -4.44 -2.31
CA TYR A 122 -2.92 -5.59 -2.93
C TYR A 122 -3.01 -5.39 -4.43
N VAL A 123 -2.15 -6.08 -5.16
CA VAL A 123 -1.97 -5.88 -6.59
C VAL A 123 -2.58 -7.05 -7.36
N LYS A 124 -3.73 -6.79 -7.98
CA LYS A 124 -4.48 -7.73 -8.83
C LYS A 124 -4.06 -7.66 -10.31
N SER A 125 -2.93 -7.02 -10.61
CA SER A 125 -2.45 -6.90 -11.98
C SER A 125 -1.96 -8.26 -12.49
N LYS A 126 -2.00 -8.46 -13.81
CA LYS A 126 -1.44 -9.65 -14.49
C LYS A 126 -0.25 -9.31 -15.39
N ARG A 127 0.13 -8.02 -15.45
CA ARG A 127 1.18 -7.53 -16.36
C ARG A 127 2.44 -7.22 -15.56
N LEU A 128 3.54 -7.83 -15.99
CA LEU A 128 4.87 -7.46 -15.52
C LEU A 128 5.10 -5.98 -15.78
N ASP A 129 5.67 -5.32 -14.79
CA ASP A 129 5.99 -3.90 -14.85
C ASP A 129 7.52 -3.74 -14.81
N LYS A 130 8.03 -2.70 -15.45
CA LYS A 130 9.46 -2.41 -15.54
C LYS A 130 9.97 -1.61 -14.35
N GLU A 131 9.06 -1.14 -13.50
CA GLU A 131 9.38 -0.26 -12.38
C GLU A 131 8.75 -0.76 -11.07
N ALA A 132 9.49 -0.57 -9.97
CA ALA A 132 8.96 -0.76 -8.62
C ALA A 132 7.78 0.20 -8.35
N ILE A 133 6.85 -0.18 -7.48
CA ILE A 133 5.74 0.67 -7.03
C ILE A 133 6.26 1.74 -6.07
N LEU A 134 7.19 1.38 -5.19
CA LEU A 134 7.72 2.26 -4.16
C LEU A 134 9.09 2.77 -4.53
N LEU A 135 9.28 4.08 -4.39
CA LEU A 135 10.58 4.71 -4.48
C LEU A 135 11.36 4.48 -3.18
N ARG A 136 12.70 4.50 -3.28
CA ARG A 136 13.58 4.33 -2.11
C ARG A 136 13.32 5.36 -1.01
N SER A 137 12.98 6.60 -1.39
CA SER A 137 12.62 7.67 -0.45
C SER A 137 11.38 7.34 0.38
N GLN A 138 10.39 6.66 -0.22
CA GLN A 138 9.16 6.25 0.45
C GLN A 138 9.39 5.04 1.34
N LEU A 139 10.30 4.14 0.99
CA LEU A 139 10.62 2.96 1.81
C LEU A 139 11.19 3.33 3.18
N VAL A 140 11.94 4.43 3.28
CA VAL A 140 12.55 4.89 4.53
C VAL A 140 11.50 5.37 5.55
N THR A 141 10.34 5.84 5.09
CA THR A 141 9.28 6.32 5.98
C THR A 141 8.41 5.18 6.52
N LEU A 142 8.53 3.97 5.98
CA LEU A 142 7.68 2.83 6.33
C LEU A 142 8.28 2.00 7.46
N LYS A 143 7.45 1.67 8.45
CA LYS A 143 7.78 0.62 9.43
C LYS A 143 7.48 -0.77 8.87
N ASN A 144 6.32 -0.90 8.22
CA ASN A 144 5.84 -2.18 7.70
C ASN A 144 5.28 -2.00 6.29
N LEU A 145 5.71 -2.86 5.38
CA LEU A 145 5.18 -3.00 4.03
C LEU A 145 4.61 -4.41 3.87
N VAL A 146 3.34 -4.53 3.54
CA VAL A 146 2.73 -5.80 3.17
C VAL A 146 2.39 -5.70 1.70
N TYR A 147 2.89 -6.63 0.90
CA TYR A 147 2.47 -6.76 -0.49
C TYR A 147 1.76 -8.09 -0.69
N LYS A 148 0.60 -8.04 -1.34
CA LYS A 148 -0.20 -9.20 -1.72
C LYS A 148 -0.36 -9.18 -3.23
N GLY A 149 0.01 -10.26 -3.91
CA GLY A 149 -0.10 -10.38 -5.37
C GLY A 149 0.84 -11.45 -5.92
N GLU A 150 0.92 -11.55 -7.25
CA GLU A 150 1.79 -12.52 -7.92
C GLU A 150 3.28 -12.23 -7.67
N MET A 151 4.07 -13.30 -7.42
CA MET A 151 5.49 -13.21 -7.06
C MET A 151 6.36 -12.59 -8.15
N GLU A 152 6.11 -12.90 -9.42
CA GLU A 152 6.98 -12.43 -10.49
C GLU A 152 6.96 -10.90 -10.63
N MET A 153 5.77 -10.30 -10.47
CA MET A 153 5.58 -8.85 -10.49
C MET A 153 6.31 -8.11 -9.37
N LEU A 154 6.67 -8.83 -8.31
CA LEU A 154 7.28 -8.28 -7.11
C LEU A 154 8.80 -8.21 -7.15
N SER A 155 9.42 -8.83 -8.16
CA SER A 155 10.87 -8.99 -8.18
C SER A 155 11.59 -7.65 -8.05
N LEU A 156 11.11 -6.60 -8.74
CA LEU A 156 11.69 -5.26 -8.65
C LEU A 156 11.43 -4.57 -7.30
N ASP A 157 10.24 -4.75 -6.71
CA ASP A 157 9.90 -4.17 -5.42
C ASP A 157 10.73 -4.76 -4.29
N VAL A 158 10.93 -6.09 -4.33
CA VAL A 158 11.78 -6.82 -3.39
C VAL A 158 13.23 -6.37 -3.51
N LEU A 159 13.76 -6.25 -4.73
CA LEU A 159 15.13 -5.79 -4.95
C LEU A 159 15.33 -4.36 -4.42
N ALA A 160 14.39 -3.44 -4.70
CA ALA A 160 14.44 -2.08 -4.16
C ALA A 160 14.41 -2.06 -2.62
N LEU A 161 13.64 -2.95 -2.00
CA LEU A 161 13.57 -3.10 -0.55
C LEU A 161 14.86 -3.66 0.05
N LEU A 162 15.51 -4.61 -0.62
CA LEU A 162 16.81 -5.12 -0.19
C LEU A 162 17.86 -4.01 -0.17
N ASP A 163 17.69 -2.91 -0.89
CA ASP A 163 18.57 -1.74 -0.80
C ASP A 163 18.13 -0.65 0.19
N SER A 164 16.91 -0.77 0.73
CA SER A 164 16.40 0.08 1.80
C SER A 164 17.12 -0.19 3.12
N ASP A 165 16.98 0.77 4.03
CA ASP A 165 17.56 0.71 5.35
C ASP A 165 16.61 0.04 6.34
N HIS A 166 15.31 0.37 6.34
CA HIS A 166 14.33 -0.11 7.31
C HIS A 166 12.99 -0.38 6.66
N THR A 167 12.67 -1.65 6.41
CA THR A 167 11.31 -2.06 6.04
C THR A 167 11.14 -3.56 6.29
N SER A 168 10.08 -3.97 6.98
CA SER A 168 9.60 -5.36 6.91
C SER A 168 8.73 -5.49 5.66
N LEU A 169 9.03 -6.43 4.78
CA LEU A 169 8.20 -6.75 3.63
C LEU A 169 7.58 -8.13 3.83
N HIS A 170 6.25 -8.18 3.81
CA HIS A 170 5.53 -9.44 3.74
C HIS A 170 4.97 -9.61 2.33
N VAL A 171 5.54 -10.50 1.55
CA VAL A 171 5.00 -10.93 0.26
C VAL A 171 4.03 -12.09 0.51
N LYS A 172 2.77 -11.94 0.11
CA LYS A 172 1.80 -13.04 0.08
C LYS A 172 1.42 -13.31 -1.37
N HIS A 173 1.65 -14.53 -1.82
CA HIS A 173 1.10 -14.98 -3.09
C HIS A 173 -0.35 -15.36 -2.87
N ASP A 174 -1.24 -14.66 -3.57
CA ASP A 174 -2.66 -14.97 -3.56
C ASP A 174 -2.90 -16.11 -4.55
N LEU A 175 -3.18 -17.30 -4.03
CA LEU A 175 -3.54 -18.43 -4.85
C LEU A 175 -5.03 -18.30 -5.14
N GLY A 176 -5.37 -18.01 -6.39
CA GLY A 176 -6.73 -18.27 -6.87
C GLY A 176 -7.12 -19.72 -6.54
N VAL A 177 -8.41 -19.96 -6.39
CA VAL A 177 -9.03 -21.21 -5.89
C VAL A 177 -8.53 -22.49 -6.58
N THR A 178 -7.89 -22.40 -7.75
CA THR A 178 -7.53 -23.52 -8.61
C THR A 178 -6.02 -23.79 -8.77
N GLN A 179 -5.12 -23.01 -8.19
CA GLN A 179 -3.67 -23.25 -8.33
C GLN A 179 -2.99 -23.41 -6.98
N SER A 180 -2.58 -24.64 -6.65
CA SER A 180 -1.60 -24.86 -5.60
C SER A 180 -0.22 -24.45 -6.14
N VAL A 181 0.30 -23.29 -5.73
CA VAL A 181 1.73 -23.02 -5.92
C VAL A 181 2.50 -24.04 -5.09
N ASP A 182 3.32 -24.83 -5.77
CA ASP A 182 4.31 -25.67 -5.10
C ASP A 182 5.27 -24.75 -4.36
N SER A 183 5.55 -25.05 -3.09
CA SER A 183 6.53 -24.32 -2.29
C SER A 183 7.89 -24.24 -2.98
N ARG A 184 8.21 -25.24 -3.82
CA ARG A 184 9.42 -25.24 -4.66
C ARG A 184 9.47 -24.08 -5.65
N GLN A 185 8.34 -23.66 -6.22
CA GLN A 185 8.33 -22.52 -7.16
C GLN A 185 8.70 -21.21 -6.45
N LEU A 186 8.20 -21.01 -5.22
CA LEU A 186 8.58 -19.85 -4.41
C LEU A 186 10.07 -19.88 -4.05
N GLU A 187 10.56 -21.04 -3.61
CA GLU A 187 11.96 -21.22 -3.25
C GLU A 187 12.86 -20.95 -4.47
N CYS A 188 12.54 -21.50 -5.64
CA CYS A 188 13.24 -21.25 -6.89
C CYS A 188 13.22 -19.77 -7.32
N TRP A 189 12.07 -19.10 -7.21
CA TRP A 189 11.97 -17.67 -7.51
C TRP A 189 12.85 -16.85 -6.57
N LEU A 190 12.81 -17.14 -5.26
CA LEU A 190 13.59 -16.41 -4.28
C LEU A 190 15.09 -16.64 -4.46
N VAL A 191 15.51 -17.88 -4.72
CA VAL A 191 16.91 -18.22 -5.04
C VAL A 191 17.41 -17.35 -6.20
N LYS A 192 16.68 -17.35 -7.33
CA LYS A 192 17.05 -16.56 -8.51
C LYS A 192 17.11 -15.07 -8.21
N LEU A 193 16.18 -14.58 -7.38
CA LEU A 193 16.13 -13.17 -6.99
C LEU A 193 17.34 -12.78 -6.13
N VAL A 194 17.69 -13.60 -5.14
CA VAL A 194 18.83 -13.35 -4.25
C VAL A 194 20.14 -13.45 -5.02
N GLU A 195 20.30 -14.42 -5.91
CA GLU A 195 21.47 -14.57 -6.78
C GLU A 195 21.64 -13.33 -7.66
N LYS A 196 20.57 -12.91 -8.35
CA LYS A 196 20.58 -11.67 -9.13
C LYS A 196 20.96 -10.44 -8.31
N TYR A 197 20.50 -10.35 -7.06
CA TYR A 197 20.85 -9.25 -6.17
C TYR A 197 22.34 -9.26 -5.78
N LEU A 198 22.87 -10.45 -5.44
CA LEU A 198 24.27 -10.62 -5.07
C LEU A 198 25.20 -10.30 -6.24
N ASP A 199 24.87 -10.76 -7.44
CA ASP A 199 25.64 -10.47 -8.66
C ASP A 199 25.66 -8.96 -8.94
N ALA A 200 24.51 -8.30 -8.86
CA ALA A 200 24.41 -6.85 -9.05
C ALA A 200 25.13 -6.03 -7.95
N GLN A 201 25.35 -6.61 -6.78
CA GLN A 201 26.00 -5.99 -5.63
C GLN A 201 27.37 -6.63 -5.32
N ALA A 202 28.01 -7.21 -6.33
CA ALA A 202 29.32 -7.83 -6.19
C ALA A 202 30.32 -6.87 -5.50
N GLY A 203 30.99 -7.37 -4.45
CA GLY A 203 31.93 -6.59 -3.64
C GLY A 203 31.28 -5.61 -2.64
N LYS A 204 29.96 -5.42 -2.65
CA LYS A 204 29.23 -4.53 -1.72
C LYS A 204 28.35 -5.29 -0.74
N VAL A 205 27.87 -6.46 -1.12
CA VAL A 205 27.03 -7.33 -0.28
C VAL A 205 27.58 -8.75 -0.32
N GLN A 206 27.59 -9.40 0.83
CA GLN A 206 27.95 -10.81 1.00
C GLN A 206 26.76 -11.58 1.56
N CYS A 207 26.52 -12.79 1.08
CA CYS A 207 25.62 -13.74 1.74
C CYS A 207 26.36 -14.46 2.86
N VAL A 208 25.93 -14.24 4.10
CA VAL A 208 26.54 -14.83 5.32
C VAL A 208 25.91 -16.18 5.64
N ARG A 209 24.61 -16.34 5.35
CA ARG A 209 23.88 -17.59 5.60
C ARG A 209 22.89 -17.85 4.46
N ARG A 210 22.86 -19.10 3.99
CA ARG A 210 21.92 -19.57 2.97
C ARG A 210 21.29 -20.88 3.43
N SER A 211 19.97 -20.92 3.48
CA SER A 211 19.17 -22.13 3.66
C SER A 211 17.90 -22.05 2.82
N PRO A 212 17.16 -23.17 2.63
CA PRO A 212 15.90 -23.15 1.89
C PRO A 212 14.87 -22.14 2.40
N GLN A 213 14.94 -21.81 3.69
CA GLN A 213 13.95 -20.98 4.38
C GLN A 213 14.51 -19.65 4.88
N HIS A 214 15.81 -19.41 4.74
CA HIS A 214 16.46 -18.26 5.34
C HIS A 214 17.70 -17.82 4.58
N TYR A 215 17.79 -16.52 4.31
CA TYR A 215 19.00 -15.89 3.80
C TYR A 215 19.43 -14.77 4.73
N GLU A 216 20.71 -14.67 4.99
CA GLU A 216 21.31 -13.56 5.72
C GLU A 216 22.34 -12.87 4.83
N LEU A 217 22.11 -11.58 4.54
CA LEU A 217 22.97 -10.78 3.67
C LEU A 217 23.61 -9.66 4.50
N LYS A 218 24.90 -9.42 4.34
CA LYS A 218 25.65 -8.39 5.05
C LYS A 218 26.27 -7.43 4.04
N ARG A 219 26.12 -6.12 4.28
CA ARG A 219 26.86 -5.12 3.49
C ARG A 219 28.33 -5.13 3.92
N ILE A 220 29.23 -5.21 2.94
CA ILE A 220 30.66 -5.06 3.14
C ILE A 220 30.92 -3.56 3.36
N PRO A 221 31.48 -3.16 4.52
CA PRO A 221 31.53 -1.76 4.88
C PRO A 221 32.51 -0.98 4.00
N SER A 222 32.10 0.22 3.57
CA SER A 222 33.00 1.26 3.05
C SER A 222 33.25 2.40 4.03
N GLY A 223 32.90 2.25 5.32
CA GLY A 223 33.28 3.24 6.35
C GLY A 223 32.30 3.56 7.50
N ARG A 224 31.17 2.86 7.67
CA ARG A 224 30.33 2.94 8.90
C ARG A 224 29.66 1.58 9.19
N ARG A 225 29.22 1.39 10.45
CA ARG A 225 28.54 0.21 11.05
C ARG A 225 27.99 -0.82 10.04
N THR A 226 28.38 -2.08 10.20
CA THR A 226 27.95 -3.22 9.36
C THR A 226 26.45 -3.45 9.44
N ARG A 227 25.72 -3.25 8.33
CA ARG A 227 24.28 -3.54 8.27
C ARG A 227 24.04 -4.96 7.76
N GLY A 228 23.24 -5.75 8.49
CA GLY A 228 22.75 -7.06 8.07
C GLY A 228 21.37 -7.00 7.44
N ARG A 229 20.92 -8.08 6.82
CA ARG A 229 19.57 -8.24 6.24
C ARG A 229 19.20 -9.69 6.35
N SER A 230 17.96 -9.94 6.75
CA SER A 230 17.47 -11.30 6.93
C SER A 230 16.22 -11.51 6.10
N ILE A 231 16.28 -12.46 5.17
CA ILE A 231 15.12 -12.93 4.41
C ILE A 231 14.64 -14.21 5.08
N TYR A 232 13.36 -14.29 5.38
CA TYR A 232 12.70 -15.46 5.93
C TYR A 232 11.59 -15.93 4.99
N VAL A 233 11.60 -17.20 4.62
CA VAL A 233 10.50 -17.84 3.91
C VAL A 233 9.61 -18.52 4.93
N TYR A 234 8.31 -18.26 4.88
CA TYR A 234 7.38 -18.87 5.83
C TYR A 234 6.10 -19.31 5.12
N LYS A 235 5.63 -20.50 5.50
CA LYS A 235 4.33 -20.99 5.05
C LYS A 235 3.31 -20.58 6.11
N ARG A 236 2.22 -19.92 5.70
CA ARG A 236 1.12 -19.60 6.60
C ARG A 236 -0.17 -20.21 6.07
N ALA A 237 -0.57 -21.34 6.64
CA ALA A 237 -1.95 -21.79 6.51
C ALA A 237 -2.84 -20.78 7.24
N LEU A 238 -3.71 -20.09 6.50
CA LEU A 238 -4.80 -19.35 7.13
C LEU A 238 -5.90 -20.37 7.40
N ASN A 239 -6.12 -20.70 8.68
CA ASN A 239 -7.23 -21.54 9.12
C ASN A 239 -8.52 -20.72 9.06
N THR A 240 -9.01 -20.47 7.85
CA THR A 240 -10.38 -20.01 7.61
C THR A 240 -11.11 -21.09 6.81
N PRO A 241 -12.35 -21.45 7.18
CA PRO A 241 -13.09 -22.58 6.61
C PRO A 241 -13.38 -22.48 5.10
N LEU A 242 -13.03 -21.35 4.47
CA LEU A 242 -13.14 -21.12 3.02
C LEU A 242 -11.72 -20.90 2.42
N VAL A 243 -11.02 -22.02 2.25
CA VAL A 243 -9.99 -22.35 1.24
C VAL A 243 -9.12 -21.20 0.71
N HIS A 244 -8.12 -20.74 1.46
CA HIS A 244 -6.94 -20.06 0.87
C HIS A 244 -5.67 -20.46 1.65
N LYS A 245 -4.88 -21.41 1.11
CA LYS A 245 -3.49 -21.62 1.59
C LYS A 245 -2.65 -20.48 1.02
N SER A 246 -2.14 -19.58 1.86
CA SER A 246 -1.21 -18.54 1.42
C SER A 246 0.23 -18.95 1.69
N ILE A 247 1.08 -18.95 0.66
CA ILE A 247 2.54 -19.06 0.83
C ILE A 247 3.13 -17.67 0.70
N GLY A 248 4.09 -17.32 1.56
CA GLY A 248 4.67 -15.99 1.56
C GLY A 248 6.15 -15.93 1.94
N VAL A 249 6.73 -14.76 1.73
CA VAL A 249 8.10 -14.43 2.13
C VAL A 249 8.05 -13.22 3.04
N SER A 250 8.75 -13.29 4.17
CA SER A 250 8.96 -12.18 5.09
C SER A 250 10.40 -11.73 4.93
N ILE A 251 10.60 -10.56 4.35
CA ILE A 251 11.91 -9.94 4.26
C ILE A 251 12.02 -8.96 5.41
N LEU A 252 13.03 -9.13 6.23
CA LEU A 252 13.28 -8.30 7.39
C LEU A 252 14.67 -7.66 7.27
N VAL A 253 14.68 -6.37 6.96
CA VAL A 253 15.92 -5.58 6.92
C VAL A 253 16.20 -5.05 8.33
N ARG A 254 17.33 -5.45 8.95
CA ARG A 254 17.73 -5.01 10.31
C ARG A 254 19.09 -4.33 10.27
N ASN A 255 19.24 -3.21 10.96
CA ASN A 255 20.60 -2.78 11.29
C ASN A 255 21.17 -3.76 12.33
N LEU A 256 22.26 -4.44 11.98
CA LEU A 256 23.08 -5.20 12.92
C LEU A 256 24.17 -4.29 13.50
#